data_AF-A0A538H9W2-F1
#
_entry.id   AF-A0A538H9W2-F1
#
_cell.length_a   1.000
_cell.length_b   1.000
_cell.length_c   1.000
_cell.angle_alpha   90.00
_cell.angle_beta   90.00
_cell.angle_gamma   90.00
#
_symmetry.space_group_name_H-M   'P 1'
#
loop_
_entity.id
_entity.type
_entity.pdbx_description
1 polymer ?
#
loop_
_entity_poly.entity_id
_entity_poly.type
_entity_poly.pdbx_seq_one_letter_code
_entity_poly.pdbx_strand_id
1 'polypeptide(L)'
;MARRLREDLSVFLVPHTHWDREWYRPFQSFRISLVDVVDEVLDRLEAEPKLRFTLDGQLATVDDYLEIRPEAEARIRKLVGEGHLAIGPWQTLMDEFLVDGETTLRNLETGLARAAELGSPMRVGYLPDMFGHIAQMPQILRSAGIETAVVWRGVPSAVDFHRFVWEAPDGSEVVAEYLPGG
;
A
#
# COMPACT_ATOMS: atom_id res chain seq x y z
N MET A 1 -28.57 38.48 2.02
CA MET A 1 -28.69 37.09 1.53
C MET A 1 -27.30 36.62 1.14
N ALA A 2 -26.72 35.66 1.88
CA ALA A 2 -25.43 35.07 1.54
C ALA A 2 -25.66 33.75 0.80
N ARG A 3 -25.11 33.63 -0.41
CA ARG A 3 -25.15 32.39 -1.21
C ARG A 3 -23.83 31.66 -0.99
N ARG A 4 -23.89 30.42 -0.51
CA ARG A 4 -22.73 29.53 -0.44
C ARG A 4 -22.32 29.20 -1.88
N LEU A 5 -21.12 29.61 -2.28
CA LEU A 5 -20.49 29.13 -3.51
C LEU A 5 -20.24 27.63 -3.30
N ARG A 6 -20.54 26.79 -4.30
CA ARG A 6 -20.19 25.37 -4.25
C ARG A 6 -18.66 25.29 -4.32
N GLU A 7 -18.05 24.66 -3.32
CA GLU A 7 -16.68 24.16 -3.46
C GLU A 7 -16.73 22.96 -4.39
N ASP A 8 -15.82 22.92 -5.36
CA ASP A 8 -15.69 21.80 -6.29
C ASP A 8 -15.15 20.59 -5.52
N LEU A 9 -16.05 19.72 -5.09
CA LEU A 9 -15.72 18.47 -4.41
C LEU A 9 -15.16 17.47 -5.44
N SER A 10 -13.90 17.10 -5.27
CA SER A 10 -13.29 15.97 -5.98
C SER A 10 -13.36 14.72 -5.12
N VAL A 11 -13.86 13.62 -5.69
CA VAL A 11 -13.93 12.31 -5.03
C VAL A 11 -12.99 11.36 -5.77
N PHE A 12 -12.02 10.81 -5.05
CA PHE A 12 -11.08 9.82 -5.56
C PHE A 12 -11.50 8.45 -5.05
N LEU A 13 -11.74 7.52 -5.97
CA LEU A 13 -11.99 6.11 -5.65
C LEU A 13 -10.70 5.35 -5.91
N VAL A 14 -10.20 4.64 -4.89
CA VAL A 14 -8.99 3.82 -4.96
C VAL A 14 -9.37 2.36 -4.72
N PRO A 15 -9.69 1.60 -5.78
CA PRO A 15 -9.93 0.17 -5.66
C PRO A 15 -8.70 -0.52 -5.11
N HIS A 16 -8.89 -1.29 -4.05
CA HIS A 16 -7.85 -2.09 -3.43
C HIS A 16 -8.48 -3.31 -2.76
N THR A 17 -7.63 -4.23 -2.31
CA THR A 17 -7.98 -5.25 -1.34
C THR A 17 -6.98 -5.19 -0.21
N HIS A 18 -7.43 -5.35 1.04
CA HIS A 18 -6.53 -5.62 2.15
C HIS A 18 -6.39 -7.14 2.30
N TRP A 19 -5.16 -7.64 2.27
CA TRP A 19 -4.88 -9.06 2.15
C TRP A 19 -3.93 -9.55 3.25
N ASP A 20 -4.50 -9.93 4.39
CA ASP A 20 -3.78 -10.73 5.38
C ASP A 20 -3.29 -12.03 4.73
N ARG A 21 -1.96 -12.19 4.66
CA ARG A 21 -1.33 -13.35 4.03
C ARG A 21 -1.78 -14.66 4.69
N GLU A 22 -1.98 -14.62 6.00
CA GLU A 22 -2.58 -15.67 6.80
C GLU A 22 -3.20 -15.07 8.08
N TRP A 23 -4.35 -15.60 8.51
CA TRP A 23 -5.04 -15.10 9.71
C TRP A 23 -5.96 -16.17 10.32
N TYR A 24 -7.28 -16.03 10.20
CA TYR A 24 -8.26 -16.98 10.75
C TYR A 24 -8.39 -18.29 9.95
N ARG A 25 -7.65 -18.43 8.86
CA ARG A 25 -7.50 -19.66 8.05
C ARG A 25 -6.03 -19.90 7.74
N PRO A 26 -5.62 -21.14 7.46
CA PRO A 26 -4.26 -21.45 7.06
C PRO A 26 -3.86 -20.67 5.79
N PHE A 27 -2.57 -20.30 5.69
CA PHE A 27 -1.97 -19.63 4.53
C PHE A 27 -2.47 -20.14 3.18
N GLN A 28 -2.44 -21.46 2.95
CA GLN A 28 -2.83 -22.04 1.66
C GLN A 28 -4.29 -21.77 1.27
N SER A 29 -5.19 -21.61 2.25
CA SER A 29 -6.60 -21.25 1.97
C SER A 29 -6.72 -19.81 1.46
N PHE A 30 -5.98 -18.88 2.08
CA PHE A 30 -5.87 -17.51 1.57
C PHE A 30 -5.17 -17.52 0.21
N ARG A 31 -4.03 -18.19 0.08
CA ARG A 31 -3.25 -18.21 -1.16
C ARG A 31 -4.05 -18.64 -2.40
N ILE A 32 -4.91 -19.66 -2.31
CA ILE A 32 -5.76 -20.04 -3.45
C ILE A 32 -6.82 -18.96 -3.73
N SER A 33 -7.41 -18.35 -2.70
CA SER A 33 -8.35 -17.24 -2.89
C SER A 33 -7.67 -16.00 -3.49
N LEU A 34 -6.39 -15.76 -3.15
CA LEU A 34 -5.58 -14.69 -3.73
C LEU A 34 -5.41 -14.90 -5.24
N VAL A 35 -5.19 -16.15 -5.68
CA VAL A 35 -5.09 -16.47 -7.12
C VAL A 35 -6.36 -16.06 -7.85
N ASP A 36 -7.54 -16.42 -7.33
CA ASP A 36 -8.81 -16.06 -7.96
C ASP A 36 -9.00 -14.52 -8.02
N VAL A 37 -8.65 -13.81 -6.94
CA VAL A 37 -8.74 -12.34 -6.88
C VAL A 37 -7.79 -11.68 -7.86
N VAL A 38 -6.52 -12.10 -7.91
CA VAL A 38 -5.53 -11.51 -8.80
C VAL A 38 -5.85 -11.85 -10.26
N ASP A 39 -6.31 -13.07 -10.58
CA ASP A 39 -6.77 -13.42 -11.93
C ASP A 39 -7.90 -12.45 -12.39
N GLU A 40 -8.91 -12.20 -11.55
CA GLU A 40 -9.98 -11.24 -11.88
C GLU A 40 -9.44 -9.80 -12.03
N VAL A 41 -8.57 -9.35 -11.13
CA VAL A 41 -7.98 -8.00 -11.19
C VAL A 41 -7.21 -7.80 -12.48
N LEU A 42 -6.35 -8.75 -12.88
CA LEU A 42 -5.56 -8.64 -14.11
C LEU A 42 -6.47 -8.59 -15.34
N ASP A 43 -7.48 -9.46 -15.42
CA ASP A 43 -8.44 -9.48 -16.54
C ASP A 43 -9.20 -8.15 -16.65
N ARG A 44 -9.63 -7.58 -15.52
CA ARG A 44 -10.33 -6.29 -15.47
C ARG A 44 -9.43 -5.12 -15.89
N LEU A 45 -8.21 -5.08 -15.39
CA LEU A 45 -7.26 -4.01 -15.71
C LEU A 45 -6.88 -4.02 -17.19
N GLU A 46 -6.80 -5.20 -17.82
CA GLU A 46 -6.56 -5.34 -19.26
C GLU A 46 -7.78 -4.94 -20.11
N ALA A 47 -8.99 -5.21 -19.62
CA ALA A 47 -10.24 -4.88 -20.32
C ALA A 47 -10.66 -3.40 -20.18
N GLU A 48 -10.29 -2.74 -19.09
CA GLU A 48 -10.79 -1.40 -18.73
C GLU A 48 -9.65 -0.38 -18.58
N PRO A 49 -9.29 0.40 -19.63
CA PRO A 49 -8.10 1.27 -19.62
C PRO A 49 -8.08 2.41 -18.58
N LYS A 50 -9.22 2.70 -17.94
CA LYS A 50 -9.32 3.71 -16.89
C LYS A 50 -9.22 3.11 -15.49
N LEU A 51 -9.42 1.80 -15.35
CA LEU A 51 -9.40 1.14 -14.06
C LEU A 51 -7.97 1.11 -13.51
N ARG A 52 -7.87 1.38 -12.21
CA ARG A 52 -6.64 1.35 -11.42
C ARG A 52 -6.89 0.52 -10.18
N PHE A 53 -5.88 -0.20 -9.74
CA PHE A 53 -5.97 -1.05 -8.55
C PHE A 53 -4.69 -0.99 -7.73
N THR A 54 -4.82 -0.90 -6.40
CA THR A 54 -3.71 -1.01 -5.46
C THR A 54 -3.72 -2.39 -4.83
N LEU A 55 -2.66 -3.16 -5.05
CA LEU A 55 -2.52 -4.50 -4.47
C LEU A 55 -1.80 -4.43 -3.13
N ASP A 56 -2.55 -3.93 -2.13
CA ASP A 56 -2.27 -3.94 -0.69
C ASP A 56 -0.90 -3.45 -0.21
N GLY A 57 -0.14 -2.77 -1.04
CA GLY A 57 1.14 -2.19 -0.66
C GLY A 57 2.26 -3.19 -0.32
N GLN A 58 2.06 -4.48 -0.60
CA GLN A 58 3.00 -5.57 -0.26
C GLN A 58 3.32 -6.48 -1.44
N LEU A 59 4.60 -6.82 -1.64
CA LEU A 59 5.05 -7.70 -2.73
C LEU A 59 4.78 -9.17 -2.48
N ALA A 60 4.58 -9.60 -1.23
CA ALA A 60 4.24 -10.98 -0.92
C ALA A 60 2.98 -11.47 -1.65
N THR A 61 1.99 -10.60 -1.87
CA THR A 61 0.79 -10.95 -2.67
C THR A 61 1.15 -11.26 -4.13
N VAL A 62 2.08 -10.49 -4.71
CA VAL A 62 2.54 -10.69 -6.08
C VAL A 62 3.39 -11.96 -6.18
N ASP A 63 4.31 -12.16 -5.24
CA ASP A 63 5.21 -13.31 -5.24
C ASP A 63 4.44 -14.63 -5.00
N ASP A 64 3.51 -14.65 -4.02
CA ASP A 64 2.68 -15.82 -3.74
C ASP A 64 1.81 -16.22 -4.94
N TYR A 65 1.33 -15.24 -5.71
CA TYR A 65 0.59 -15.43 -6.96
C TYR A 65 1.49 -15.97 -8.08
N LEU A 66 2.64 -15.33 -8.34
CA LEU A 66 3.55 -15.74 -9.41
C LEU A 66 4.22 -17.09 -9.18
N GLU A 67 4.37 -17.53 -7.93
CA GLU A 67 4.78 -18.90 -7.63
C GLU A 67 3.75 -19.96 -8.13
N ILE A 68 2.46 -19.59 -8.28
CA ILE A 68 1.41 -20.48 -8.81
C ILE A 68 1.15 -20.21 -10.31
N ARG A 69 1.21 -18.94 -10.73
CA ARG A 69 0.94 -18.45 -12.09
C ARG A 69 2.17 -17.72 -12.67
N PRO A 70 3.33 -18.40 -12.84
CA PRO A 70 4.55 -17.73 -13.30
C PRO A 70 4.40 -17.08 -14.68
N GLU A 71 3.52 -17.61 -15.53
CA GLU A 71 3.19 -17.06 -16.85
C GLU A 71 2.58 -15.65 -16.81
N ALA A 72 2.03 -15.22 -15.66
CA ALA A 72 1.38 -13.93 -15.51
C ALA A 72 2.38 -12.78 -15.25
N GLU A 73 3.67 -13.05 -15.04
CA GLU A 73 4.67 -12.02 -14.73
C GLU A 73 4.71 -10.92 -15.82
N ALA A 74 4.63 -11.31 -17.09
CA ALA A 74 4.62 -10.37 -18.21
C ALA A 74 3.38 -9.44 -18.18
N ARG A 75 2.22 -9.96 -17.76
CA ARG A 75 0.98 -9.18 -17.60
C ARG A 75 1.13 -8.17 -16.47
N ILE A 76 1.61 -8.62 -15.31
CA ILE A 76 1.87 -7.76 -14.15
C ILE A 76 2.86 -6.65 -14.52
N ARG A 77 3.99 -6.99 -15.14
CA ARG A 77 5.00 -5.99 -15.57
C ARG A 77 4.41 -4.92 -16.45
N LYS A 78 3.58 -5.31 -17.43
CA LYS A 78 2.91 -4.38 -18.33
C LYS A 78 1.96 -3.45 -17.55
N LEU A 79 1.08 -4.02 -16.73
CA LEU A 79 0.08 -3.24 -15.98
C LEU A 79 0.71 -2.31 -14.95
N VAL A 80 1.80 -2.72 -14.29
CA VAL A 80 2.59 -1.85 -13.40
C VAL A 80 3.25 -0.73 -14.20
N GLY A 81 3.90 -1.05 -15.32
CA GLY A 81 4.56 -0.06 -16.19
C GLY A 81 3.60 0.97 -16.79
N GLU A 82 2.35 0.58 -17.09
CA GLU A 82 1.28 1.47 -17.54
C GLU A 82 0.56 2.19 -16.37
N GLY A 83 0.95 1.88 -15.13
CA GLY A 83 0.41 2.45 -13.89
C GLY A 83 -1.00 1.96 -13.53
N HIS A 84 -1.47 0.88 -14.14
CA HIS A 84 -2.81 0.31 -13.87
C HIS A 84 -2.85 -0.47 -12.57
N LEU A 85 -1.74 -1.10 -12.22
CA LEU A 85 -1.57 -1.85 -10.99
C LEU A 85 -0.47 -1.19 -10.14
N ALA A 86 -0.83 -0.75 -8.93
CA ALA A 86 0.12 -0.25 -7.94
C ALA A 86 0.54 -1.39 -7.00
N ILE A 87 1.85 -1.57 -6.83
CA ILE A 87 2.48 -2.61 -5.99
C ILE A 87 3.55 -2.02 -5.07
N GLY A 88 3.83 -2.70 -3.96
CA GLY A 88 4.79 -2.24 -2.95
C GLY A 88 4.31 -0.99 -2.20
N PRO A 89 5.14 -0.37 -1.34
CA PRO A 89 6.60 -0.48 -1.35
C PRO A 89 7.17 -1.59 -0.46
N TRP A 90 6.35 -2.22 0.39
CA TRP A 90 6.83 -3.19 1.38
C TRP A 90 6.96 -4.60 0.80
N GLN A 91 7.84 -5.44 1.33
CA GLN A 91 7.79 -6.87 1.01
C GLN A 91 6.54 -7.51 1.65
N THR A 92 6.27 -7.21 2.92
CA THR A 92 5.07 -7.61 3.67
C THR A 92 4.55 -6.45 4.51
N LEU A 93 3.27 -6.46 4.89
CA LEU A 93 2.77 -5.57 5.93
C LEU A 93 3.12 -6.15 7.31
N MET A 94 4.03 -5.49 8.04
CA MET A 94 4.54 -5.94 9.34
C MET A 94 3.87 -5.22 10.50
N ASP A 95 3.93 -5.82 11.70
CA ASP A 95 3.73 -5.07 12.94
C ASP A 95 5.01 -4.32 13.31
N GLU A 96 4.93 -2.99 13.37
CA GLU A 96 6.09 -2.11 13.52
C GLU A 96 6.78 -2.24 14.89
N PHE A 97 6.08 -2.70 15.94
CA PHE A 97 6.63 -2.83 17.29
C PHE A 97 7.14 -4.24 17.60
N LEU A 98 6.74 -5.24 16.80
CA LEU A 98 7.10 -6.64 17.02
C LEU A 98 8.28 -7.12 16.17
N VAL A 99 8.84 -6.26 15.33
CA VAL A 99 10.04 -6.55 14.54
C VAL A 99 11.17 -5.58 14.87
N ASP A 100 12.41 -6.01 14.66
CA ASP A 100 13.57 -5.15 14.85
C ASP A 100 13.61 -4.02 13.80
N GLY A 101 14.28 -2.91 14.15
CA GLY A 101 14.43 -1.77 13.23
C GLY A 101 15.11 -2.14 11.91
N GLU A 102 16.13 -3.01 11.96
CA GLU A 102 16.77 -3.52 10.74
C GLU A 102 15.78 -4.34 9.88
N THR A 103 14.93 -5.17 10.51
CA THR A 103 13.89 -5.93 9.78
C THR A 103 12.91 -4.98 9.07
N THR A 104 12.54 -3.87 9.70
CA THR A 104 11.71 -2.84 9.06
C THR A 104 12.38 -2.25 7.83
N LEU A 105 13.68 -1.90 7.94
CA LEU A 105 14.45 -1.37 6.81
C LEU A 105 14.59 -2.39 5.68
N ARG A 106 14.90 -3.66 6.01
CA ARG A 106 15.01 -4.75 5.02
C ARG A 106 13.69 -5.05 4.34
N ASN A 107 12.58 -4.97 5.06
CA ASN A 107 11.24 -5.15 4.49
C ASN A 107 10.95 -4.09 3.42
N LEU A 108 11.31 -2.83 3.67
CA LEU A 108 11.17 -1.75 2.70
C LEU A 108 12.14 -1.90 1.52
N GLU A 109 13.42 -2.15 1.81
CA GLU A 109 14.47 -2.33 0.79
C GLU A 109 14.10 -3.46 -0.18
N THR A 110 13.70 -4.62 0.36
CA THR A 110 13.35 -5.80 -0.42
C THR A 110 12.11 -5.54 -1.27
N GLY A 111 11.06 -4.95 -0.69
CA GLY A 111 9.84 -4.64 -1.43
C GLY A 111 10.07 -3.63 -2.57
N LEU A 112 10.87 -2.59 -2.32
CA LEU A 112 11.23 -1.61 -3.35
C LEU A 112 12.06 -2.23 -4.47
N ALA A 113 13.04 -3.07 -4.14
CA ALA A 113 13.85 -3.77 -5.13
C ALA A 113 12.98 -4.71 -5.99
N ARG A 114 12.13 -5.51 -5.34
CA ARG A 114 11.25 -6.46 -6.02
C ARG A 114 10.22 -5.76 -6.91
N ALA A 115 9.61 -4.67 -6.45
CA ALA A 115 8.72 -3.86 -7.30
C ALA A 115 9.44 -3.23 -8.49
N ALA A 116 10.71 -2.82 -8.34
CA ALA A 116 11.50 -2.27 -9.45
C ALA A 116 11.80 -3.31 -10.53
N GLU A 117 11.95 -4.59 -10.17
CA GLU A 117 12.07 -5.68 -11.14
C GLU A 117 10.80 -5.83 -11.98
N LEU A 118 9.63 -5.59 -11.38
CA LEU A 118 8.32 -5.72 -12.00
C LEU A 118 7.83 -4.42 -12.67
N GLY A 119 8.61 -3.34 -12.62
CA GLY A 119 8.23 -2.04 -13.16
C GLY A 119 8.65 -0.91 -12.23
N SER A 120 7.73 -0.37 -11.44
CA SER A 120 8.05 0.67 -10.47
C SER A 120 7.19 0.54 -9.22
N PRO A 121 7.77 0.74 -8.02
CA PRO A 121 7.02 0.73 -6.77
C PRO A 121 6.08 1.92 -6.68
N MET A 122 4.93 1.70 -6.03
CA MET A 122 4.13 2.79 -5.48
C MET A 122 4.97 3.56 -4.45
N ARG A 123 5.01 4.89 -4.58
CA ARG A 123 5.76 5.78 -3.67
C ARG A 123 4.88 6.31 -2.54
N VAL A 124 4.19 5.39 -1.86
CA VAL A 124 3.32 5.69 -0.71
C VAL A 124 3.64 4.70 0.40
N GLY A 125 3.94 5.18 1.60
CA GLY A 125 4.07 4.36 2.80
C GLY A 125 2.71 3.78 3.15
N TYR A 126 2.43 2.56 2.70
CA TYR A 126 1.13 1.93 2.86
C TYR A 126 1.06 1.26 4.24
N LEU A 127 0.38 1.89 5.20
CA LEU A 127 0.33 1.47 6.59
C LEU A 127 -1.12 1.31 7.09
N PRO A 128 -1.94 0.48 6.41
CA PRO A 128 -3.39 0.51 6.57
C PRO A 128 -3.88 -0.13 7.86
N ASP A 129 -3.17 -1.12 8.44
CA ASP A 129 -3.70 -1.89 9.59
C ASP A 129 -2.65 -2.22 10.66
N MET A 130 -1.53 -1.50 10.68
CA MET A 130 -0.52 -1.69 11.73
C MET A 130 -1.09 -1.27 13.10
N PHE A 131 -0.81 -2.07 14.14
CA PHE A 131 -1.34 -1.83 15.50
C PHE A 131 -0.53 -0.77 16.25
N GLY A 132 -0.59 0.46 15.71
CA GLY A 132 0.22 1.60 16.10
C GLY A 132 1.45 1.74 15.21
N HIS A 133 2.09 2.91 15.32
CA HIS A 133 3.19 3.29 14.45
C HIS A 133 4.42 3.75 15.24
N ILE A 134 5.62 3.34 14.82
CA ILE A 134 6.86 3.81 15.42
C ILE A 134 7.09 5.27 15.07
N ALA A 135 7.63 6.04 16.02
CA ALA A 135 7.86 7.48 15.84
C ALA A 135 8.83 7.81 14.68
N GLN A 136 9.71 6.87 14.32
CA GLN A 136 10.71 7.05 13.26
C GLN A 136 10.20 6.71 11.85
N MET A 137 8.93 6.30 11.69
CA MET A 137 8.42 5.90 10.38
C MET A 137 8.55 7.01 9.31
N PRO A 138 8.30 8.31 9.59
CA PRO A 138 8.57 9.38 8.64
C PRO A 138 10.04 9.42 8.17
N GLN A 139 11.00 9.28 9.10
CA GLN A 139 12.43 9.22 8.78
C GLN A 139 12.75 8.03 7.86
N ILE A 140 12.21 6.85 8.16
CA ILE A 140 12.42 5.63 7.36
C ILE A 140 11.88 5.80 5.95
N LEU A 141 10.64 6.29 5.80
CA LEU A 141 10.03 6.53 4.50
C LEU A 141 10.82 7.57 3.68
N ARG A 142 11.23 8.67 4.32
CA ARG A 142 12.04 9.72 3.69
C ARG A 142 13.39 9.20 3.21
N SER A 143 14.03 8.29 3.94
CA SER A 143 15.28 7.66 3.52
C SER A 143 15.16 6.88 2.19
N ALA A 144 13.94 6.41 1.87
CA ALA A 144 13.61 5.72 0.62
C ALA A 144 12.97 6.65 -0.44
N GLY A 145 12.95 7.96 -0.20
CA GLY A 145 12.33 8.95 -1.09
C GLY A 145 10.81 8.87 -1.14
N ILE A 146 10.17 8.33 -0.10
CA ILE A 146 8.71 8.28 0.05
C ILE A 146 8.28 9.46 0.92
N GLU A 147 7.40 10.31 0.38
CA GLU A 147 6.99 11.58 1.02
C GLU A 147 5.56 11.55 1.53
N THR A 148 4.81 10.48 1.25
CA THR A 148 3.41 10.33 1.61
C THR A 148 3.18 8.97 2.23
N ALA A 149 2.34 8.90 3.25
CA ALA A 149 1.91 7.67 3.89
C ALA A 149 0.38 7.62 3.97
N VAL A 150 -0.17 6.41 3.99
CA VAL A 150 -1.57 6.16 4.33
C VAL A 150 -1.60 5.44 5.66
N VAL A 151 -2.39 5.93 6.61
CA VAL A 151 -2.52 5.35 7.96
C VAL A 151 -3.99 5.23 8.34
N TRP A 152 -4.34 4.20 9.11
CA TRP A 152 -5.66 4.09 9.74
C TRP A 152 -5.57 4.22 11.26
N ARG A 153 -4.71 3.42 11.88
CA ARG A 153 -4.65 3.33 13.35
C ARG A 153 -3.68 4.35 13.94
N GLY A 154 -3.77 4.56 15.24
CA GLY A 154 -2.82 5.39 15.99
C GLY A 154 -3.00 6.92 15.85
N VAL A 155 -3.82 7.41 14.92
CA VAL A 155 -4.15 8.83 14.80
C VAL A 155 -5.03 9.28 15.98
N PRO A 156 -4.63 10.29 16.78
CA PRO A 156 -5.43 10.76 17.91
C PRO A 156 -6.78 11.31 17.48
N SER A 157 -7.83 11.10 18.27
CA SER A 157 -9.18 11.61 17.98
C SER A 157 -9.29 13.15 17.89
N ALA A 158 -8.29 13.87 18.40
CA ALA A 158 -8.19 15.32 18.25
C ALA A 158 -7.83 15.77 16.83
N VAL A 159 -7.33 14.85 15.98
CA VAL A 159 -7.08 15.09 14.56
C VAL A 159 -8.40 14.85 13.81
N ASP A 160 -9.10 15.95 13.48
CA ASP A 160 -10.41 15.93 12.83
C ASP A 160 -10.34 16.15 11.30
N PHE A 161 -9.13 16.05 10.73
CA PHE A 161 -8.84 16.15 9.31
C PHE A 161 -8.17 14.87 8.79
N HIS A 162 -8.42 14.55 7.52
CA HIS A 162 -7.90 13.33 6.87
C HIS A 162 -6.48 13.48 6.33
N ARG A 163 -5.90 14.69 6.33
CA ARG A 163 -4.57 14.94 5.74
C ARG A 163 -3.74 15.82 6.64
N PHE A 164 -2.53 15.38 6.98
CA PHE A 164 -1.66 16.11 7.90
C PHE A 164 -0.18 15.82 7.71
N VAL A 165 0.67 16.62 8.34
CA VAL A 165 2.11 16.38 8.38
C VAL A 165 2.41 15.49 9.59
N TRP A 166 3.08 14.37 9.33
CA TRP A 166 3.59 13.48 10.36
C TRP A 166 5.10 13.66 10.46
N GLU A 167 5.53 14.25 11.59
CA GLU A 167 6.93 14.55 11.90
C GLU A 167 7.53 13.48 12.83
N ALA A 168 8.73 13.02 12.51
CA ALA A 168 9.55 12.14 13.35
C ALA A 168 10.42 12.95 14.32
N PRO A 169 10.94 12.34 15.41
CA PRO A 169 11.79 13.05 16.39
C PRO A 169 13.06 13.72 15.83
N ASP A 170 13.54 13.32 14.65
CA ASP A 170 14.68 13.93 13.96
C ASP A 170 14.30 15.14 13.08
N GLY A 171 13.00 15.47 13.01
CA GLY A 171 12.45 16.51 12.14
C GLY A 171 12.14 16.05 10.71
N SER A 172 12.29 14.76 10.39
CA SER A 172 11.84 14.22 9.10
C SER A 172 10.32 14.21 9.03
N GLU A 173 9.74 14.62 7.90
CA GLU A 173 8.30 14.75 7.73
C GLU A 173 7.78 13.97 6.53
N VAL A 174 6.57 13.41 6.65
CA VAL A 174 5.78 12.90 5.52
C VAL A 174 4.35 13.47 5.59
N VAL A 175 3.67 13.53 4.45
CA VAL A 175 2.23 13.80 4.43
C VAL A 175 1.49 12.50 4.71
N ALA A 176 0.70 12.45 5.76
CA ALA A 176 -0.17 11.34 6.07
C ALA A 176 -1.59 11.60 5.53
N GLU A 177 -2.13 10.62 4.81
CA GLU A 177 -3.55 10.49 4.49
C GLU A 177 -4.16 9.48 5.48
N TYR A 178 -5.05 9.96 6.34
CA TYR A 178 -5.74 9.18 7.37
C TYR A 178 -7.04 8.60 6.81
N LEU A 179 -7.26 7.30 7.04
CA LEU A 179 -8.48 6.56 6.73
C LEU A 179 -9.43 6.54 7.95
N PRO A 180 -10.33 7.53 8.12
CA PRO A 180 -11.18 7.61 9.32
C PRO A 180 -12.22 6.48 9.41
N GLY A 181 -12.52 5.82 8.28
CA GLY A 181 -13.51 4.74 8.20
C GLY A 181 -12.94 3.33 8.30
N GLY A 182 -11.60 3.19 8.33
CA GLY A 182 -10.93 1.95 7.92
C GLY A 182 -10.79 1.86 6.41
#